data_AF-A0A519MIT2-F1
#
_entry.id   AF-A0A519MIT2-F1
#
_cell.length_a   1.000
_cell.length_b   1.000
_cell.length_c   1.000
_cell.angle_alpha   90.00
_cell.angle_beta   90.00
_cell.angle_gamma   90.00
#
_symmetry.space_group_name_H-M   'P 1'
#
loop_
_entity.id
_entity.type
_entity.pdbx_description
1 polymer ?
#
loop_
_entity_poly.entity_id
_entity_poly.type
_entity_poly.pdbx_seq_one_letter_code
_entity_poly.pdbx_strand_id
1 'polypeptide(L)'
;MSPISRAVQPIAHASAACMAALPGLTVLAMLCTGNAYAADGNTSAEQKARLAIAPEFRHLDFVLAAAEGDLNGDGVPDLAMLLMGRKGEGQKEERLFVLAGRADGSYQVLSVSGEFCHPSKFYNLDIKNNALFVQAVFYADAARFSVFTLQFRYNAKTKDLEHIGEQQDNEDYSSNSSYRVSLNYLTNAAIHSRRVGKKYKEARGRITDAPGVLPLNGFVCEGYGMTSSTVYLDESFKVHKKGGTQP
;
A
#
# COMPACT_ATOMS: atom_id res chain seq x y z
N MET A 1 -2.09 -53.14 13.72
CA MET A 1 -1.20 -52.34 14.58
C MET A 1 0.07 -52.10 13.79
N SER A 2 0.18 -50.93 13.16
CA SER A 2 1.34 -50.53 12.35
C SER A 2 2.07 -49.42 13.10
N PRO A 3 3.37 -49.55 13.36
CA PRO A 3 4.24 -48.40 13.52
C PRO A 3 5.02 -48.19 12.22
N ILE A 4 5.36 -46.94 11.89
CA ILE A 4 6.69 -46.54 11.40
C ILE A 4 6.69 -45.02 11.26
N SER A 5 7.56 -44.42 12.07
CA SER A 5 7.93 -43.01 12.11
C SER A 5 8.44 -42.49 10.76
N ARG A 6 8.09 -41.26 10.43
CA ARG A 6 8.66 -40.49 9.32
C ARG A 6 9.80 -39.63 9.87
N ALA A 7 11.03 -39.95 9.50
CA ALA A 7 12.21 -39.12 9.74
C ALA A 7 12.51 -38.27 8.49
N VAL A 8 12.86 -37.02 8.76
CA VAL A 8 13.33 -35.98 7.81
C VAL A 8 14.78 -36.25 7.44
N GLN A 9 15.17 -36.05 6.17
CA GLN A 9 16.52 -35.60 5.81
C GLN A 9 16.56 -34.75 4.53
N PRO A 10 17.57 -33.85 4.40
CA PRO A 10 17.64 -32.76 3.43
C PRO A 10 18.44 -33.13 2.17
N ILE A 11 18.33 -32.36 1.08
CA ILE A 11 19.21 -32.51 -0.09
C ILE A 11 20.02 -31.23 -0.31
N ALA A 12 21.31 -31.49 -0.50
CA ALA A 12 22.46 -30.62 -0.41
C ALA A 12 22.79 -29.87 -1.71
N HIS A 13 23.59 -28.82 -1.51
CA HIS A 13 24.37 -28.11 -2.51
C HIS A 13 25.15 -29.04 -3.45
N ALA A 14 25.09 -28.78 -4.75
CA ALA A 14 26.02 -29.36 -5.72
C ALA A 14 27.15 -28.35 -6.01
N SER A 15 28.37 -28.78 -5.66
CA SER A 15 29.62 -28.07 -5.86
C SER A 15 30.11 -28.18 -7.30
N ALA A 16 30.84 -27.16 -7.75
CA ALA A 16 31.47 -27.08 -9.05
C ALA A 16 32.59 -28.13 -9.22
N ALA A 17 32.57 -28.82 -10.36
CA ALA A 17 33.70 -29.61 -10.83
C ALA A 17 34.24 -28.98 -12.11
N CYS A 18 35.46 -28.44 -12.02
CA CYS A 18 36.26 -27.93 -13.12
C CYS A 18 37.07 -29.11 -13.69
N MET A 19 36.94 -29.41 -14.99
CA MET A 19 37.90 -30.27 -15.70
C MET A 19 38.56 -29.49 -16.84
N ALA A 20 39.86 -29.74 -16.97
CA ALA A 20 40.82 -28.98 -17.74
C ALA A 20 40.88 -29.37 -19.24
N ALA A 21 41.01 -28.33 -20.07
CA ALA A 21 41.87 -28.12 -21.25
C ALA A 21 42.05 -29.19 -22.35
N LEU A 22 41.72 -28.83 -23.61
CA LEU A 22 42.65 -28.51 -24.75
C LEU A 22 41.86 -28.34 -26.09
N PRO A 23 42.45 -27.80 -27.19
CA PRO A 23 41.90 -26.65 -27.91
C PRO A 23 41.32 -26.99 -29.30
N GLY A 24 40.33 -26.23 -29.74
CA GLY A 24 39.83 -26.31 -31.12
C GLY A 24 38.82 -25.20 -31.40
N LEU A 25 39.11 -24.38 -32.40
CA LEU A 25 38.24 -23.32 -32.93
C LEU A 25 36.78 -23.81 -33.06
N THR A 26 35.86 -23.20 -32.34
CA THR A 26 34.47 -23.02 -32.78
C THR A 26 33.90 -21.77 -32.12
N VAL A 27 33.49 -20.81 -32.96
CA VAL A 27 32.74 -19.62 -32.56
C VAL A 27 31.37 -20.10 -32.09
N LEU A 28 31.16 -20.15 -30.77
CA LEU A 28 29.82 -20.32 -30.20
C LEU A 28 29.31 -18.93 -29.82
N ALA A 29 28.53 -18.34 -30.71
CA ALA A 29 27.73 -17.17 -30.40
C ALA A 29 26.77 -17.57 -29.27
N MET A 30 27.12 -17.15 -28.05
CA MET A 30 26.25 -17.30 -26.89
C MET A 30 25.08 -16.34 -27.10
N LEU A 31 24.01 -16.85 -27.71
CA LEU A 31 22.71 -16.21 -27.69
C LEU A 31 22.29 -16.14 -26.22
N CYS A 32 22.57 -15.02 -25.58
CA CYS A 32 21.89 -14.62 -24.37
C CYS A 32 20.41 -14.50 -24.72
N THR A 33 19.64 -15.57 -24.52
CA THR A 33 18.20 -15.46 -24.41
C THR A 33 17.94 -14.65 -23.15
N GLY A 34 17.91 -13.34 -23.31
CA GLY A 34 17.40 -12.45 -22.28
C GLY A 34 15.99 -12.90 -21.96
N ASN A 35 15.77 -13.34 -20.73
CA ASN A 35 14.43 -13.47 -20.19
C ASN A 35 13.78 -12.09 -20.30
N ALA A 36 12.88 -11.92 -21.27
CA ALA A 36 11.95 -10.82 -21.26
C ALA A 36 11.11 -10.99 -19.99
N TYR A 37 11.35 -10.12 -19.00
CA TYR A 37 10.42 -9.97 -17.89
C TYR A 37 9.07 -9.59 -18.49
N ALA A 38 8.05 -10.41 -18.23
CA ALA A 38 6.69 -10.19 -18.71
C ALA A 38 6.16 -8.84 -18.21
N ALA A 39 6.16 -7.83 -19.09
CA ALA A 39 5.59 -6.50 -18.86
C ALA A 39 4.23 -6.29 -19.56
N ASP A 40 3.70 -7.33 -20.23
CA ASP A 40 2.57 -7.18 -21.15
C ASP A 40 1.18 -7.35 -20.50
N GLY A 41 1.10 -7.91 -19.28
CA GLY A 41 -0.19 -8.14 -18.59
C GLY A 41 -0.79 -6.87 -17.98
N ASN A 42 0.02 -6.15 -17.18
CA ASN A 42 -0.43 -4.98 -16.42
C ASN A 42 -0.82 -3.81 -17.34
N THR A 43 -0.09 -3.61 -18.44
CA THR A 43 -0.36 -2.54 -19.39
C THR A 43 -1.71 -2.71 -20.10
N SER A 44 -2.17 -3.96 -20.34
CA SER A 44 -3.48 -4.21 -20.97
C SER A 44 -4.64 -3.91 -20.02
N ALA A 45 -4.54 -4.31 -18.74
CA ALA A 45 -5.58 -4.03 -17.74
C ALA A 45 -5.72 -2.53 -17.48
N GLU A 46 -4.60 -1.83 -17.29
CA GLU A 46 -4.59 -0.37 -17.10
C GLU A 46 -5.16 0.38 -18.32
N GLN A 47 -4.83 -0.04 -19.55
CA GLN A 47 -5.39 0.52 -20.77
C GLN A 47 -6.92 0.34 -20.84
N LYS A 48 -7.42 -0.86 -20.55
CA LYS A 48 -8.87 -1.13 -20.53
C LYS A 48 -9.58 -0.35 -19.43
N ALA A 49 -8.98 -0.27 -18.25
CA ALA A 49 -9.51 0.51 -17.13
C ALA A 49 -9.61 2.00 -17.50
N ARG A 50 -8.61 2.55 -18.18
CA ARG A 50 -8.63 3.94 -18.67
C ARG A 50 -9.78 4.23 -19.64
N LEU A 51 -10.29 3.24 -20.38
CA LEU A 51 -11.47 3.42 -21.24
C LEU A 51 -12.77 3.62 -20.43
N ALA A 52 -12.82 3.15 -19.19
CA ALA A 52 -13.96 3.35 -18.29
C ALA A 52 -13.93 4.69 -17.55
N ILE A 53 -12.78 5.38 -17.54
CA ILE A 53 -12.61 6.68 -16.87
C ILE A 53 -13.26 7.78 -17.70
N ALA A 54 -14.02 8.63 -17.02
CA ALA A 54 -14.79 9.70 -17.65
C ALA A 54 -13.89 10.74 -18.35
N PRO A 55 -14.32 11.35 -19.47
CA PRO A 55 -13.47 12.21 -20.31
C PRO A 55 -12.84 13.40 -19.59
N GLU A 56 -13.48 13.92 -18.54
CA GLU A 56 -13.00 15.04 -17.73
C GLU A 56 -11.72 14.75 -16.95
N PHE A 57 -11.36 13.47 -16.78
CA PHE A 57 -10.14 13.02 -16.09
C PHE A 57 -9.02 12.60 -17.06
N ARG A 58 -9.20 12.78 -18.38
CA ARG A 58 -8.20 12.35 -19.39
C ARG A 58 -6.87 13.07 -19.30
N HIS A 59 -6.80 14.22 -18.62
CA HIS A 59 -5.53 14.88 -18.33
C HIS A 59 -4.67 14.13 -17.31
N LEU A 60 -5.23 13.14 -16.59
CA LEU A 60 -4.51 12.27 -15.67
C LEU A 60 -3.87 11.09 -16.43
N ASP A 61 -2.82 11.40 -17.16
CA ASP A 61 -2.17 10.51 -18.13
C ASP A 61 -1.02 9.67 -17.53
N PHE A 62 -0.54 10.01 -16.34
CA PHE A 62 0.55 9.28 -15.68
C PHE A 62 0.02 8.31 -14.61
N VAL A 63 0.42 7.04 -14.66
CA VAL A 63 0.12 6.07 -13.59
C VAL A 63 1.23 6.14 -12.57
N LEU A 64 0.91 6.51 -11.33
CA LEU A 64 1.86 6.51 -10.23
C LEU A 64 2.02 5.13 -9.58
N ALA A 65 0.91 4.42 -9.45
CA ALA A 65 0.85 3.08 -8.90
C ALA A 65 -0.48 2.42 -9.28
N ALA A 66 -0.50 1.11 -9.32
CA ALA A 66 -1.71 0.31 -9.50
C ALA A 66 -1.65 -0.96 -8.66
N ALA A 67 -2.81 -1.50 -8.31
CA ALA A 67 -2.95 -2.80 -7.67
C ALA A 67 -4.21 -3.50 -8.19
N GLU A 68 -4.10 -4.80 -8.41
CA GLU A 68 -5.19 -5.66 -8.85
C GLU A 68 -5.57 -6.64 -7.74
N GLY A 69 -6.87 -6.90 -7.58
CA GLY A 69 -7.39 -7.86 -6.62
C GLY A 69 -8.91 -7.78 -6.49
N ASP A 70 -9.54 -8.83 -5.98
CA ASP A 70 -10.99 -8.86 -5.76
C ASP A 70 -11.34 -8.04 -4.50
N LEU A 71 -11.75 -6.79 -4.71
CA LEU A 71 -12.03 -5.84 -3.63
C LEU A 71 -13.52 -5.86 -3.24
N ASN A 72 -14.40 -6.07 -4.22
CA ASN A 72 -15.84 -6.08 -4.03
C ASN A 72 -16.40 -7.47 -3.64
N GLY A 73 -15.61 -8.54 -3.78
CA GLY A 73 -15.93 -9.92 -3.40
C GLY A 73 -16.74 -10.71 -4.45
N ASP A 74 -16.77 -10.29 -5.70
CA ASP A 74 -17.53 -10.94 -6.78
C ASP A 74 -16.74 -12.02 -7.53
N GLY A 75 -15.46 -12.23 -7.19
CA GLY A 75 -14.58 -13.20 -7.82
C GLY A 75 -13.94 -12.75 -9.13
N VAL A 76 -14.18 -11.50 -9.56
CA VAL A 76 -13.50 -10.86 -10.69
C VAL A 76 -12.46 -9.87 -10.16
N PRO A 77 -11.23 -9.84 -10.69
CA PRO A 77 -10.24 -8.87 -10.23
C PRO A 77 -10.65 -7.42 -10.50
N ASP A 78 -10.67 -6.61 -9.44
CA ASP A 78 -10.81 -5.16 -9.51
C ASP A 78 -9.43 -4.49 -9.67
N LEU A 79 -9.41 -3.23 -10.11
CA LEU A 79 -8.18 -2.45 -10.27
C LEU A 79 -8.26 -1.14 -9.50
N ALA A 80 -7.28 -0.89 -8.63
CA ALA A 80 -7.02 0.42 -8.05
C ALA A 80 -5.89 1.09 -8.83
N MET A 81 -6.09 2.34 -9.25
CA MET A 81 -5.09 3.12 -9.98
C MET A 81 -4.94 4.49 -9.36
N LEU A 82 -3.72 4.88 -9.07
CA LEU A 82 -3.39 6.24 -8.66
C LEU A 82 -2.83 6.98 -9.87
N LEU A 83 -3.58 7.97 -10.33
CA LEU A 83 -3.29 8.71 -11.55
C LEU A 83 -2.87 10.14 -11.21
N MET A 84 -1.92 10.65 -11.99
CA MET A 84 -1.43 12.02 -11.93
C MET A 84 -1.62 12.69 -13.28
N GLY A 85 -1.91 13.98 -13.25
CA GLY A 85 -1.77 14.83 -14.42
C GLY A 85 -1.93 16.31 -14.09
N ARG A 86 -2.09 17.12 -15.14
CA ARG A 86 -2.27 18.57 -15.02
C ARG A 86 -3.24 19.05 -16.10
N LYS A 87 -4.19 19.89 -15.72
CA LYS A 87 -5.12 20.49 -16.69
C LYS A 87 -4.53 21.79 -17.25
N GLY A 88 -3.92 21.73 -18.43
CA GLY A 88 -3.21 22.87 -19.04
C GLY A 88 -2.12 23.39 -18.10
N GLU A 89 -2.13 24.69 -17.82
CA GLU A 89 -1.23 25.34 -16.86
C GLU A 89 -1.74 25.32 -15.39
N GLY A 90 -2.68 24.42 -15.05
CA GLY A 90 -3.29 24.30 -13.72
C GLY A 90 -2.35 23.81 -12.61
N GLN A 91 -2.87 23.35 -11.47
CA GLN A 91 -2.06 22.60 -10.50
C GLN A 91 -1.97 21.13 -10.91
N LYS A 92 -0.92 20.45 -10.43
CA LYS A 92 -0.84 18.99 -10.53
C LYS A 92 -1.98 18.39 -9.71
N GLU A 93 -2.65 17.41 -10.28
CA GLU A 93 -3.77 16.70 -9.69
C GLU A 93 -3.41 15.22 -9.54
N GLU A 94 -3.70 14.66 -8.37
CA GLU A 94 -3.61 13.24 -8.08
C GLU A 94 -4.99 12.71 -7.68
N ARG A 95 -5.39 11.57 -8.26
CA ARG A 95 -6.68 10.92 -8.01
C ARG A 95 -6.48 9.42 -7.85
N LEU A 96 -7.12 8.85 -6.83
CA LEU A 96 -7.27 7.41 -6.67
C LEU A 96 -8.57 6.97 -7.34
N PHE A 97 -8.45 6.13 -8.35
CA PHE A 97 -9.57 5.44 -8.98
C PHE A 97 -9.62 4.00 -8.48
N VAL A 98 -10.83 3.51 -8.26
CA VAL A 98 -11.10 2.09 -8.05
C VAL A 98 -12.12 1.66 -9.08
N LEU A 99 -11.78 0.62 -9.83
CA LEU A 99 -12.57 0.12 -10.94
C LEU A 99 -12.92 -1.34 -10.72
N ALA A 100 -14.22 -1.66 -10.80
CA ALA A 100 -14.70 -3.03 -10.78
C ALA A 100 -14.34 -3.72 -12.10
N GLY A 101 -13.76 -4.91 -12.00
CA GLY A 101 -13.63 -5.80 -13.15
C GLY A 101 -14.98 -6.37 -13.56
N ARG A 102 -15.11 -6.76 -14.83
CA ARG A 102 -16.26 -7.52 -15.32
C ARG A 102 -15.83 -8.80 -16.01
N ALA A 103 -16.75 -9.77 -16.08
CA ALA A 103 -16.50 -11.07 -16.71
C ALA A 103 -16.11 -10.97 -18.20
N ASP A 104 -16.48 -9.89 -18.89
CA ASP A 104 -16.07 -9.61 -20.28
C ASP A 104 -14.69 -8.93 -20.40
N GLY A 105 -14.00 -8.71 -19.28
CA GLY A 105 -12.71 -8.04 -19.20
C GLY A 105 -12.78 -6.51 -19.31
N SER A 106 -13.99 -5.93 -19.33
CA SER A 106 -14.18 -4.48 -19.20
C SER A 106 -14.13 -4.04 -17.74
N TYR A 107 -14.06 -2.72 -17.52
CA TYR A 107 -14.06 -2.12 -16.19
C TYR A 107 -15.24 -1.15 -16.01
N GLN A 108 -15.61 -0.94 -14.75
CA GLN A 108 -16.51 0.13 -14.32
C GLN A 108 -15.87 0.92 -13.20
N VAL A 109 -15.89 2.25 -13.25
CA VAL A 109 -15.49 3.05 -12.09
C VAL A 109 -16.45 2.76 -10.92
N LEU A 110 -15.91 2.22 -9.82
CA LEU A 110 -16.61 2.06 -8.55
C LEU A 110 -16.53 3.33 -7.72
N SER A 111 -15.35 3.95 -7.68
CA SER A 111 -15.10 5.13 -6.85
C SER A 111 -13.94 5.96 -7.39
N VAL A 112 -13.98 7.26 -7.09
CA VAL A 112 -12.93 8.22 -7.45
C VAL A 112 -12.73 9.22 -6.32
N SER A 113 -11.51 9.38 -5.84
CA SER A 113 -11.20 10.36 -4.80
C SER A 113 -11.39 11.81 -5.28
N GLY A 114 -11.43 12.74 -4.33
CA GLY A 114 -11.02 14.13 -4.58
C GLY A 114 -9.49 14.22 -4.67
N GLU A 115 -8.91 15.39 -4.32
CA GLU A 115 -7.44 15.55 -4.29
C GLU A 115 -6.79 14.56 -3.37
N PHE A 116 -6.00 13.66 -3.96
CA PHE A 116 -5.33 12.62 -3.21
C PHE A 116 -4.06 13.18 -2.56
N CYS A 117 -3.27 12.30 -1.95
CA CYS A 117 -2.08 12.73 -1.23
C CYS A 117 -1.03 13.29 -2.19
N HIS A 118 0.02 13.93 -1.67
CA HIS A 118 1.19 14.32 -2.47
C HIS A 118 2.48 13.91 -1.74
N PRO A 119 2.81 12.61 -1.71
CA PRO A 119 4.04 12.14 -1.10
C PRO A 119 5.25 12.68 -1.84
N SER A 120 6.33 12.97 -1.10
CA SER A 120 7.57 13.43 -1.70
C SER A 120 8.39 12.34 -2.38
N LYS A 121 8.02 11.06 -2.23
CA LYS A 121 8.71 9.92 -2.86
C LYS A 121 7.80 9.19 -3.85
N PHE A 122 7.02 8.22 -3.39
CA PHE A 122 6.23 7.35 -4.24
C PHE A 122 5.05 6.74 -3.46
N TYR A 123 4.20 6.04 -4.19
CA TYR A 123 3.10 5.25 -3.65
C TYR A 123 3.38 3.76 -3.75
N ASN A 124 2.85 3.00 -2.80
CA ASN A 124 2.63 1.56 -2.97
C ASN A 124 1.14 1.28 -2.76
N LEU A 125 0.52 0.61 -3.73
CA LEU A 125 -0.86 0.13 -3.63
C LEU A 125 -0.84 -1.39 -3.43
N ASP A 126 -1.76 -1.89 -2.64
CA ASP A 126 -1.94 -3.32 -2.39
C ASP A 126 -3.42 -3.61 -2.13
N ILE A 127 -3.95 -4.68 -2.71
CA ILE A 127 -5.30 -5.18 -2.41
C ILE A 127 -5.14 -6.54 -1.74
N LYS A 128 -5.49 -6.60 -0.46
CA LYS A 128 -5.43 -7.84 0.32
C LYS A 128 -6.61 -7.94 1.26
N ASN A 129 -7.16 -9.15 1.40
CA ASN A 129 -8.30 -9.44 2.26
C ASN A 129 -9.48 -8.47 2.02
N ASN A 130 -9.79 -8.21 0.73
CA ASN A 130 -10.87 -7.30 0.31
C ASN A 130 -10.74 -5.88 0.88
N ALA A 131 -9.51 -5.44 1.12
CA ALA A 131 -9.18 -4.07 1.50
C ALA A 131 -8.06 -3.53 0.62
N LEU A 132 -8.21 -2.28 0.22
CA LEU A 132 -7.21 -1.52 -0.50
C LEU A 132 -6.33 -0.77 0.50
N PHE A 133 -5.02 -0.94 0.39
CA PHE A 133 -4.02 -0.24 1.17
C PHE A 133 -3.27 0.71 0.25
N VAL A 134 -3.24 1.99 0.62
CA VAL A 134 -2.58 3.04 -0.15
C VAL A 134 -1.49 3.65 0.73
N GLN A 135 -0.24 3.29 0.45
CA GLN A 135 0.92 3.76 1.19
C GLN A 135 1.54 4.95 0.46
N ALA A 136 1.57 6.10 1.10
CA ALA A 136 2.22 7.32 0.65
C ALA A 136 3.56 7.48 1.40
N VAL A 137 4.68 7.41 0.68
CA VAL A 137 6.03 7.50 1.27
C VAL A 137 6.54 8.94 1.20
N PHE A 138 6.75 9.57 2.35
CA PHE A 138 7.21 10.96 2.42
C PHE A 138 8.73 11.05 2.56
N TYR A 139 9.32 10.17 3.36
CA TYR A 139 10.77 10.09 3.54
C TYR A 139 11.25 8.66 3.34
N ALA A 140 12.34 8.52 2.59
CA ALA A 140 13.03 7.25 2.38
C ALA A 140 14.47 7.58 1.98
N ASP A 141 15.36 7.57 2.97
CA ASP A 141 16.80 7.75 2.81
C ASP A 141 17.57 6.84 3.78
N ALA A 142 18.90 6.96 3.79
CA ALA A 142 19.76 6.12 4.62
C ALA A 142 19.57 6.33 6.14
N ALA A 143 18.98 7.45 6.56
CA ALA A 143 18.78 7.79 7.96
C ALA A 143 17.32 7.63 8.41
N ARG A 144 16.34 7.88 7.54
CA ARG A 144 14.93 7.98 7.92
C ARG A 144 13.99 7.36 6.90
N PHE A 145 12.90 6.83 7.42
CA PHE A 145 11.75 6.37 6.65
C PHE A 145 10.46 6.88 7.29
N SER A 146 9.54 7.37 6.47
CA SER A 146 8.23 7.85 6.93
C SER A 146 7.18 7.52 5.87
N VAL A 147 6.18 6.76 6.29
CA VAL A 147 5.07 6.33 5.45
C VAL A 147 3.75 6.56 6.16
N PHE A 148 2.76 6.93 5.37
CA PHE A 148 1.37 7.03 5.79
C PHE A 148 0.54 6.09 4.93
N THR A 149 -0.24 5.22 5.56
CA THR A 149 -1.05 4.20 4.90
C THR A 149 -2.51 4.48 5.17
N LEU A 150 -3.28 4.65 4.10
CA LEU A 150 -4.75 4.69 4.14
C LEU A 150 -5.30 3.30 3.83
N GLN A 151 -6.35 2.89 4.55
CA GLN A 151 -7.03 1.63 4.32
C GLN A 151 -8.48 1.86 3.90
N PHE A 152 -8.87 1.30 2.76
CA PHE A 152 -10.23 1.37 2.23
C PHE A 152 -10.86 -0.02 2.11
N ARG A 153 -12.18 -0.11 2.24
CA ARG A 153 -12.95 -1.34 2.03
C ARG A 153 -14.22 -1.04 1.25
N TYR A 154 -14.63 -1.93 0.35
CA TYR A 154 -15.92 -1.84 -0.32
C TYR A 154 -17.09 -1.97 0.67
N ASN A 155 -18.11 -1.12 0.53
CA ASN A 155 -19.38 -1.22 1.22
C ASN A 155 -20.51 -1.46 0.21
N ALA A 156 -21.06 -2.66 0.19
CA ALA A 156 -22.13 -3.06 -0.73
C ALA A 156 -23.44 -2.25 -0.57
N LYS A 157 -23.67 -1.62 0.59
CA LYS A 157 -24.87 -0.78 0.81
C LYS A 157 -24.77 0.54 0.08
N THR A 158 -23.60 1.18 0.12
CA THR A 158 -23.33 2.45 -0.56
C THR A 158 -22.84 2.25 -2.00
N LYS A 159 -22.38 1.04 -2.33
CA LYS A 159 -21.71 0.67 -3.58
C LYS A 159 -20.47 1.52 -3.83
N ASP A 160 -19.76 1.86 -2.77
CA ASP A 160 -18.56 2.69 -2.76
C ASP A 160 -17.51 2.09 -1.81
N LEU A 161 -16.29 2.60 -1.86
CA LEU A 161 -15.27 2.32 -0.86
C LEU A 161 -15.41 3.27 0.32
N GLU A 162 -15.02 2.79 1.48
CA GLU A 162 -14.99 3.54 2.72
C GLU A 162 -13.60 3.53 3.32
N HIS A 163 -13.12 4.69 3.77
CA HIS A 163 -11.91 4.85 4.55
C HIS A 163 -12.12 4.30 5.97
N ILE A 164 -11.45 3.19 6.29
CA ILE A 164 -11.67 2.43 7.53
C ILE A 164 -10.51 2.50 8.53
N GLY A 165 -9.36 3.03 8.13
CA GLY A 165 -8.23 3.18 9.03
C GLY A 165 -7.01 3.82 8.40
N GLU A 166 -6.09 4.23 9.28
CA GLU A 166 -4.85 4.90 8.94
C GLU A 166 -3.69 4.27 9.72
N GLN A 167 -2.51 4.27 9.12
CA GLN A 167 -1.29 3.93 9.83
C GLN A 167 -0.16 4.87 9.43
N GLN A 168 0.49 5.48 10.41
CA GLN A 168 1.74 6.19 10.23
C GLN A 168 2.87 5.34 10.81
N ASP A 169 3.92 5.13 10.02
CA ASP A 169 5.17 4.52 10.45
C ASP A 169 6.31 5.50 10.22
N ASN A 170 7.08 5.77 11.27
CA ASN A 170 8.30 6.53 11.19
C ASN A 170 9.45 5.68 11.74
N GLU A 171 10.55 5.60 11.01
CA GLU A 171 11.77 4.92 11.41
C GLU A 171 12.96 5.87 11.28
N ASP A 172 13.82 5.86 12.29
CA ASP A 172 15.12 6.51 12.28
C ASP A 172 16.18 5.42 12.47
N TYR A 173 16.89 5.13 11.39
CA TYR A 173 17.88 4.06 11.33
C TYR A 173 19.14 4.41 12.13
N SER A 174 19.47 5.70 12.25
CA SER A 174 20.65 6.17 12.98
C SER A 174 20.54 5.90 14.48
N SER A 175 19.33 6.06 15.02
CA SER A 175 18.99 5.82 16.42
C SER A 175 18.41 4.43 16.67
N ASN A 176 18.24 3.62 15.61
CA ASN A 176 17.51 2.35 15.63
C ASN A 176 16.17 2.49 16.38
N SER A 177 15.42 3.52 16.00
CA SER A 177 14.16 3.87 16.63
C SER A 177 13.03 3.86 15.62
N SER A 178 11.84 3.51 16.10
CA SER A 178 10.62 3.60 15.30
C SER A 178 9.44 4.03 16.14
N TYR A 179 8.49 4.69 15.48
CA TYR A 179 7.24 5.13 16.06
C TYR A 179 6.11 4.83 15.08
N ARG A 180 5.07 4.16 15.57
CA ARG A 180 3.88 3.81 14.80
C ARG A 180 2.64 4.34 15.49
N VAL A 181 1.75 4.92 14.69
CA VAL A 181 0.36 5.23 15.07
C VAL A 181 -0.55 4.45 14.14
N SER A 182 -1.48 3.69 14.69
CA SER A 182 -2.51 2.97 13.92
C SER A 182 -3.88 3.37 14.44
N LEU A 183 -4.77 3.75 13.52
CA LEU A 183 -6.12 4.20 13.77
C LEU A 183 -7.11 3.28 13.05
N ASN A 184 -8.14 2.84 13.76
CA ASN A 184 -9.23 2.05 13.19
C ASN A 184 -10.55 2.80 13.38
N TYR A 185 -11.13 3.26 12.27
CA TYR A 185 -12.36 4.06 12.26
C TYR A 185 -13.62 3.22 12.48
N LEU A 186 -13.56 1.91 12.26
CA LEU A 186 -14.68 1.01 12.55
C LEU A 186 -14.84 0.78 14.05
N THR A 187 -13.73 0.71 14.80
CA THR A 187 -13.73 0.40 16.23
C THR A 187 -13.43 1.60 17.12
N ASN A 188 -13.16 2.77 16.53
CA ASN A 188 -12.67 3.96 17.23
C ASN A 188 -11.41 3.68 18.08
N ALA A 189 -10.51 2.82 17.59
CA ALA A 189 -9.31 2.43 18.31
C ALA A 189 -8.09 3.21 17.80
N ALA A 190 -7.23 3.63 18.73
CA ALA A 190 -5.93 4.23 18.44
C ALA A 190 -4.84 3.44 19.18
N ILE A 191 -3.77 3.08 18.47
CA ILE A 191 -2.62 2.37 19.02
C ILE A 191 -1.35 3.15 18.68
N HIS A 192 -0.60 3.54 19.71
CA HIS A 192 0.69 4.16 19.59
C HIS A 192 1.75 3.18 20.04
N SER A 193 2.80 3.00 19.27
CA SER A 193 3.94 2.20 19.69
C SER A 193 5.25 2.88 19.37
N ARG A 194 6.24 2.71 20.24
CA ARG A 194 7.60 3.21 20.05
C ARG A 194 8.60 2.10 20.36
N ARG A 195 9.66 2.05 19.58
CA ARG A 195 10.81 1.18 19.76
C ARG A 195 12.09 2.02 19.72
N VAL A 196 13.05 1.70 20.58
CA VAL A 196 14.43 2.20 20.50
C VAL A 196 15.35 1.03 20.88
N GLY A 197 16.07 0.49 19.91
CA GLY A 197 16.82 -0.76 20.06
C GLY A 197 15.91 -1.91 20.56
N LYS A 198 16.20 -2.43 21.75
CA LYS A 198 15.40 -3.50 22.39
C LYS A 198 14.20 -3.00 23.20
N LYS A 199 14.15 -1.70 23.52
CA LYS A 199 13.05 -1.12 24.30
C LYS A 199 11.82 -0.95 23.42
N TYR A 200 10.65 -1.35 23.93
CA TYR A 200 9.38 -1.24 23.24
C TYR A 200 8.28 -0.83 24.23
N LYS A 201 7.38 0.05 23.79
CA LYS A 201 6.15 0.37 24.52
C LYS A 201 5.01 0.55 23.54
N GLU A 202 3.85 0.08 23.96
CA GLU A 202 2.57 0.33 23.30
C GLU A 202 1.64 1.07 24.27
N ALA A 203 0.83 1.97 23.71
CA ALA A 203 -0.26 2.64 24.38
C ALA A 203 -1.51 2.53 23.53
N ARG A 204 -2.63 2.19 24.16
CA ARG A 204 -3.94 2.06 23.51
C ARG A 204 -4.86 3.15 24.00
N GLY A 205 -5.62 3.72 23.09
CA GLY A 205 -6.64 4.73 23.38
C GLY A 205 -7.75 4.71 22.34
N ARG A 206 -8.54 5.76 22.34
CA ARG A 206 -9.57 6.06 21.36
C ARG A 206 -9.22 7.29 20.54
N ILE A 207 -9.85 7.37 19.38
CA ILE A 207 -9.77 8.53 18.51
C ILE A 207 -10.69 9.62 19.09
N THR A 208 -10.19 10.86 19.14
CA THR A 208 -10.91 11.98 19.77
C THR A 208 -11.51 12.95 18.75
N ASP A 209 -10.81 13.20 17.65
CA ASP A 209 -11.25 14.15 16.62
C ASP A 209 -11.20 13.50 15.22
N ALA A 210 -12.00 12.44 15.01
CA ALA A 210 -12.11 11.78 13.71
C ALA A 210 -13.42 12.14 12.99
N PRO A 211 -13.38 12.33 11.67
CA PRO A 211 -14.59 12.43 10.86
C PRO A 211 -15.34 11.09 10.71
N GLY A 212 -14.79 10.01 11.29
CA GLY A 212 -15.35 8.66 11.22
C GLY A 212 -15.00 7.98 9.90
N VAL A 213 -15.84 7.01 9.52
CA VAL A 213 -15.73 6.31 8.23
C VAL A 213 -16.25 7.22 7.13
N LEU A 214 -15.42 7.44 6.10
CA LEU A 214 -15.74 8.35 4.99
C LEU A 214 -15.77 7.62 3.66
N PRO A 215 -16.62 8.01 2.71
CA PRO A 215 -16.56 7.47 1.36
C PRO A 215 -15.24 7.84 0.69
N LEU A 216 -14.73 6.96 -0.17
CA LEU A 216 -13.62 7.29 -1.07
C LEU A 216 -14.09 8.30 -2.11
N ASN A 217 -15.35 8.24 -2.55
CA ASN A 217 -15.85 9.19 -3.52
C ASN A 217 -15.80 10.63 -2.97
N GLY A 218 -14.99 11.47 -3.60
CA GLY A 218 -14.73 12.84 -3.14
C GLY A 218 -13.81 12.95 -1.91
N PHE A 219 -13.20 11.86 -1.46
CA PHE A 219 -12.20 11.88 -0.38
C PHE A 219 -11.01 12.77 -0.75
N VAL A 220 -10.71 13.78 0.08
CA VAL A 220 -9.55 14.65 -0.09
C VAL A 220 -8.50 14.25 0.96
N CYS A 221 -7.30 13.87 0.53
CA CYS A 221 -6.23 13.44 1.43
C CYS A 221 -5.54 14.62 2.11
N GLU A 222 -5.39 15.78 1.44
CA GLU A 222 -4.84 16.98 2.08
C GLU A 222 -5.71 17.39 3.28
N GLY A 223 -5.20 17.11 4.49
CA GLY A 223 -5.91 17.30 5.76
C GLY A 223 -6.01 16.04 6.63
N TYR A 224 -5.76 14.84 6.08
CA TYR A 224 -5.71 13.58 6.83
C TYR A 224 -4.26 13.23 7.21
N GLY A 225 -4.05 12.88 8.48
CA GLY A 225 -2.73 12.78 9.12
C GLY A 225 -2.62 13.52 10.46
N MET A 226 -3.71 14.15 10.93
CA MET A 226 -3.78 14.90 12.18
C MET A 226 -4.85 14.39 13.14
N THR A 227 -5.40 13.20 12.89
CA THR A 227 -6.46 12.64 13.71
C THR A 227 -5.93 12.41 15.14
N SER A 228 -6.47 13.18 16.08
CA SER A 228 -6.02 13.16 17.46
C SER A 228 -6.52 11.93 18.20
N SER A 229 -5.77 11.48 19.20
CA SER A 229 -6.14 10.37 20.06
C SER A 229 -6.08 10.79 21.53
N THR A 230 -6.87 10.09 22.34
CA THR A 230 -6.89 10.20 23.81
C THR A 230 -5.55 9.89 24.47
N VAL A 231 -4.58 9.32 23.75
CA VAL A 231 -3.27 8.97 24.29
C VAL A 231 -2.15 9.33 23.33
N TYR A 232 -0.98 9.73 23.83
CA TYR A 232 0.23 9.74 23.01
C TYR A 232 1.43 9.20 23.80
N LEU A 233 2.40 8.66 23.08
CA LEU A 233 3.62 8.10 23.63
C LEU A 233 4.79 9.03 23.30
N ASP A 234 5.40 9.62 24.32
CA ASP A 234 6.53 10.54 24.13
C ASP A 234 7.85 9.82 23.86
N GLU A 235 8.90 10.60 23.62
CA GLU A 235 10.26 10.09 23.35
C GLU A 235 10.88 9.35 24.53
N SER A 236 10.40 9.62 25.74
CA SER A 236 10.80 8.95 26.98
C SER A 236 9.97 7.70 27.28
N PHE A 237 9.15 7.21 26.32
CA PHE A 237 8.24 6.07 26.47
C PHE A 237 7.14 6.29 27.55
N LYS A 238 6.85 7.54 27.92
CA LYS A 238 5.75 7.86 28.83
C LYS A 238 4.45 8.02 28.04
N VAL A 239 3.39 7.43 28.58
CA VAL A 239 2.03 7.55 28.03
C VAL A 239 1.36 8.75 28.67
N HIS A 240 0.90 9.67 27.83
CA HIS A 240 0.13 10.83 28.24
C HIS A 240 -1.31 10.64 27.82
N LYS A 241 -2.26 11.04 28.68
CA LYS A 241 -3.69 11.06 28.34
C LYS A 241 -4.09 12.48 27.95
N LYS A 242 -4.76 12.63 26.81
CA LYS A 242 -5.42 13.87 26.40
C LYS A 242 -6.90 13.79 26.77
N GLY A 243 -7.45 14.86 27.36
CA GLY A 243 -8.89 14.99 27.62
C GLY A 243 -9.42 14.32 28.89
N GLY A 244 -8.70 14.39 30.02
CA GLY A 244 -9.31 14.14 31.32
C GLY A 244 -9.81 15.45 31.92
N THR A 245 -11.13 15.61 32.10
CA THR A 245 -11.61 16.51 33.15
C THR A 245 -11.02 15.99 34.45
N GLN A 246 -10.14 16.78 35.06
CA GLN A 246 -9.63 16.53 36.40
C GLN A 246 -10.85 16.49 37.36
N PRO A 247 -10.92 15.55 38.31
CA PRO A 247 -12.01 15.56 39.31
C PRO A 247 -12.02 16.86 40.12
#